data_AF-A0A2A4YNY8-F1
#
_entry.id   AF-A0A2A4YNY8-F1
#
_cell.length_a   1.000
_cell.length_b   1.000
_cell.length_c   1.000
_cell.angle_alpha   90.00
_cell.angle_beta   90.00
_cell.angle_gamma   90.00
#
_symmetry.space_group_name_H-M   'P 1'
#
loop_
_entity.id
_entity.type
_entity.pdbx_description
1 polymer ?
#
loop_
_entity_poly.entity_id
_entity_poly.type
_entity_poly.pdbx_seq_one_letter_code
_entity_poly.pdbx_strand_id
1 'polypeptide(L)'
;MKDNDYICPNCKGHLNVGDYLVFATRTQRKHKGLLMMSPLVGNYEYVHHNNFVLNNGEKVDFECPICQSDLTSNQNIDYAMIHMVAENDGSEYDLYFSKETGNKSTYLVANDVVKSFGEDALDYEVLFNE
;
A
#
# COMPACT_ATOMS: atom_id res chain seq x y z
N MET A 1 9.38 5.81 19.55
CA MET A 1 9.39 4.51 18.86
C MET A 1 9.73 4.83 17.43
N LYS A 2 10.77 4.21 16.86
CA LYS A 2 11.13 4.48 15.47
C LYS A 2 10.26 3.57 14.61
N ASP A 3 9.63 4.16 13.60
CA ASP A 3 8.71 3.45 12.72
C ASP A 3 9.48 2.65 11.67
N ASN A 4 8.85 1.60 11.12
CA ASN A 4 9.40 0.87 9.98
C ASN A 4 9.61 1.82 8.80
N ASP A 5 10.59 1.51 7.95
CA ASP A 5 10.80 2.26 6.72
C ASP A 5 9.98 1.66 5.59
N TYR A 6 9.33 2.53 4.81
CA TYR A 6 8.52 2.13 3.67
C TYR A 6 9.10 2.75 2.42
N ILE A 7 9.50 1.91 1.47
CA ILE A 7 10.39 2.31 0.39
C ILE A 7 9.72 2.03 -0.95
N CYS A 8 9.74 3.02 -1.83
CA CYS A 8 9.31 2.86 -3.21
C CYS A 8 10.19 1.81 -3.92
N PRO A 9 9.60 0.79 -4.58
CA PRO A 9 10.38 -0.25 -5.26
C PRO A 9 11.18 0.29 -6.45
N ASN A 10 10.72 1.39 -7.06
CA ASN A 10 11.30 1.96 -8.27
C ASN A 10 12.43 2.97 -7.98
N CYS A 11 12.18 3.99 -7.15
CA CYS A 11 13.18 5.05 -6.90
C CYS A 11 13.92 4.92 -5.56
N LYS A 12 13.57 3.94 -4.74
CA LYS A 12 14.12 3.73 -3.38
C LYS A 12 13.91 4.91 -2.42
N GLY A 13 12.98 5.80 -2.73
CA GLY A 13 12.59 6.90 -1.84
C GLY A 13 11.71 6.42 -0.69
N HIS A 14 11.89 7.03 0.49
CA HIS A 14 11.05 6.78 1.67
C HIS A 14 9.66 7.38 1.47
N LEU A 15 8.63 6.58 1.71
CA LEU A 15 7.21 6.90 1.56
C LEU A 15 6.55 7.26 2.90
N ASN A 16 7.20 6.92 4.02
CA ASN A 16 6.82 7.34 5.37
C ASN A 16 7.32 8.77 5.64
N VAL A 17 6.38 9.70 5.88
CA VAL A 17 6.65 11.10 6.23
C VAL A 17 5.77 11.49 7.42
N GLY A 18 6.40 11.84 8.54
CA GLY A 18 5.68 12.01 9.80
C GLY A 18 5.01 10.71 10.22
N ASP A 19 3.74 10.76 10.62
CA ASP A 19 2.97 9.60 11.08
C ASP A 19 2.20 8.88 9.95
N TYR A 20 2.58 9.09 8.69
CA TYR A 20 1.82 8.62 7.53
C TYR A 20 2.69 8.01 6.44
N LEU A 21 2.12 7.03 5.73
CA LEU A 21 2.54 6.67 4.37
C LEU A 21 1.87 7.60 3.38
N VAL A 22 2.64 8.22 2.48
CA VAL A 22 2.12 9.20 1.53
C VAL A 22 2.16 8.64 0.12
N PHE A 23 1.02 8.69 -0.57
CA PHE A 23 0.88 8.23 -1.95
C PHE A 23 0.28 9.32 -2.83
N ALA A 24 0.77 9.41 -4.06
CA ALA A 24 0.00 10.01 -5.14
C ALA A 24 -1.03 8.97 -5.60
N THR A 25 -2.28 9.37 -5.78
CA THR A 25 -3.35 8.44 -6.14
C THR A 25 -4.20 8.96 -7.28
N ARG A 26 -4.81 8.03 -8.00
CA ARG A 26 -5.70 8.33 -9.12
C ARG A 26 -6.87 7.37 -9.09
N THR A 27 -8.09 7.90 -9.05
CA THR A 27 -9.30 7.07 -9.07
C THR A 27 -9.65 6.65 -10.50
N GLN A 28 -10.53 5.65 -10.68
CA GLN A 28 -11.04 5.25 -12.00
C GLN A 28 -11.66 6.43 -12.78
N ARG A 29 -12.24 7.40 -12.07
CA ARG A 29 -12.78 8.66 -12.65
C ARG A 29 -11.70 9.67 -13.05
N LYS A 30 -10.43 9.27 -12.99
CA LYS A 30 -9.23 10.07 -13.34
C LYS A 30 -8.99 11.27 -12.43
N HIS A 31 -9.63 11.32 -11.27
CA HIS A 31 -9.35 12.33 -10.25
C HIS A 31 -8.04 11.98 -9.54
N LYS A 32 -7.16 12.97 -9.37
CA LYS A 32 -5.90 12.80 -8.66
C LYS A 32 -5.98 13.39 -7.26
N GLY A 33 -5.30 12.76 -6.32
CA GLY A 33 -5.22 13.23 -4.94
C GLY A 33 -4.01 12.65 -4.23
N LEU A 34 -3.65 13.27 -3.10
CA LEU A 34 -2.76 12.64 -2.14
C LEU A 34 -3.59 11.84 -1.15
N LEU A 35 -3.13 10.63 -0.87
CA LEU A 35 -3.68 9.76 0.16
C LEU A 35 -2.59 9.52 1.21
N MET A 36 -2.92 9.76 2.47
CA MET A 36 -2.04 9.49 3.60
C MET A 36 -2.64 8.33 4.39
N MET A 37 -1.89 7.25 4.58
CA MET A 37 -2.35 6.03 5.25
C MET A 37 -1.56 5.78 6.54
N SER A 38 -2.15 5.05 7.48
CA SER A 38 -1.42 4.60 8.67
C SER A 38 -0.20 3.74 8.29
N PRO A 39 0.98 3.95 8.90
CA PRO A 39 2.12 3.06 8.75
C PRO A 39 1.98 1.78 9.58
N LEU A 40 0.98 1.67 10.46
CA LEU A 40 0.75 0.45 11.23
C LEU A 40 0.11 -0.62 10.34
N VAL A 41 0.83 -1.72 10.09
CA VAL A 41 0.33 -2.83 9.27
C VAL A 41 -0.97 -3.40 9.87
N GLY A 42 -2.00 -3.52 9.03
CA GLY A 42 -3.36 -3.92 9.45
C GLY A 42 -4.22 -2.77 9.99
N ASN A 43 -3.70 -1.54 10.02
CA ASN A 43 -4.51 -0.33 10.21
C ASN A 43 -4.84 0.28 8.85
N TYR A 44 -6.15 0.45 8.58
CA TYR A 44 -6.69 0.92 7.32
C TYR A 44 -7.21 2.36 7.40
N GLU A 45 -6.89 3.08 8.46
CA GLU A 45 -7.19 4.51 8.55
C GLU A 45 -6.36 5.29 7.53
N TYR A 46 -7.03 6.22 6.86
CA TYR A 46 -6.41 7.10 5.88
C TYR A 46 -7.03 8.51 5.96
N VAL A 47 -6.28 9.49 5.48
CA VAL A 47 -6.71 10.88 5.38
C VAL A 47 -6.42 11.41 3.97
N HIS A 48 -7.32 12.26 3.48
CA HIS A 48 -7.20 12.93 2.19
C HIS A 48 -7.89 14.28 2.24
N HIS A 49 -7.69 15.11 1.22
CA HIS A 49 -8.42 16.36 1.11
C HIS A 49 -9.92 16.10 0.88
N ASN A 50 -10.81 16.88 1.50
CA ASN A 50 -12.27 16.68 1.45
C ASN A 50 -12.87 16.63 0.03
N ASN A 51 -12.25 17.31 -0.94
CA ASN A 51 -12.70 17.30 -2.34
C ASN A 51 -12.22 16.07 -3.14
N PHE A 52 -11.30 15.27 -2.58
CA PHE A 52 -10.86 14.01 -3.19
C PHE A 52 -11.78 12.89 -2.71
N VAL A 53 -12.88 12.68 -3.44
CA VAL A 53 -13.90 11.70 -3.05
C VAL A 53 -13.49 10.30 -3.50
N LEU A 54 -13.40 9.37 -2.55
CA LEU A 54 -13.25 7.93 -2.78
C LEU A 54 -14.59 7.23 -2.55
N ASN A 55 -15.07 6.46 -3.51
CA ASN A 55 -16.30 5.69 -3.36
C ASN A 55 -15.96 4.25 -2.99
N ASN A 56 -16.70 3.65 -2.05
CA ASN A 56 -16.53 2.23 -1.70
C ASN A 56 -16.62 1.35 -2.96
N GLY A 57 -15.70 0.40 -3.09
CA GLY A 57 -15.55 -0.48 -4.25
C GLY A 57 -14.86 0.15 -5.47
N GLU A 58 -14.53 1.44 -5.45
CA GLU A 58 -13.76 2.08 -6.53
C GLU A 58 -12.28 1.64 -6.44
N LYS A 59 -11.70 1.22 -7.57
CA LYS A 59 -10.24 0.99 -7.65
C LYS A 59 -9.50 2.32 -7.70
N VAL A 60 -8.38 2.37 -7.01
CA VAL A 60 -7.50 3.53 -6.93
C VAL A 60 -6.10 3.08 -7.33
N ASP A 61 -5.52 3.75 -8.32
CA ASP A 61 -4.13 3.55 -8.67
C ASP A 61 -3.25 4.32 -7.68
N PHE A 62 -2.21 3.63 -7.20
CA PHE A 62 -1.22 4.18 -6.29
C PHE A 62 0.06 4.44 -7.08
N GLU A 63 0.56 5.66 -6.98
CA GLU A 63 1.78 6.13 -7.62
C GLU A 63 2.74 6.64 -6.52
N CYS A 64 4.04 6.45 -6.74
CA CYS A 64 5.06 7.04 -5.86
C CYS A 64 5.00 8.58 -5.93
N PRO A 65 4.88 9.32 -4.82
CA PRO A 65 4.81 10.78 -4.86
C PRO A 65 6.14 11.44 -5.29
N ILE A 66 7.25 10.70 -5.22
CA ILE A 66 8.60 11.20 -5.53
C ILE A 66 8.91 11.04 -7.02
N CYS A 67 8.69 9.85 -7.59
CA CYS A 67 9.06 9.55 -8.97
C CYS A 67 7.88 9.29 -9.91
N GLN A 68 6.64 9.31 -9.41
CA GLN A 68 5.40 9.06 -10.15
C GLN A 68 5.31 7.68 -10.81
N SER A 69 6.17 6.72 -10.41
CA SER A 69 6.05 5.34 -10.86
C SER A 69 4.75 4.72 -10.33
N ASP A 70 4.06 3.97 -11.17
CA ASP A 70 2.98 3.07 -10.75
C ASP A 70 3.51 2.07 -9.70
N LEU A 71 2.77 1.90 -8.62
CA LEU A 71 3.05 0.96 -7.53
C LEU A 71 2.20 -0.29 -7.63
N THR A 72 1.45 -0.48 -8.72
CA THR A 72 0.69 -1.69 -8.96
C THR A 72 1.62 -2.91 -8.95
N SER A 73 1.20 -3.93 -8.21
CA SER A 73 1.93 -5.19 -8.09
C SER A 73 1.95 -5.93 -9.43
N ASN A 74 3.12 -6.47 -9.78
CA ASN A 74 3.26 -7.37 -10.93
C ASN A 74 2.64 -8.75 -10.66
N GLN A 75 2.43 -9.11 -9.38
CA GLN A 75 1.87 -10.40 -9.00
C GLN A 75 0.34 -10.40 -9.14
N ASN A 76 -0.31 -9.30 -8.77
CA ASN A 76 -1.74 -9.11 -8.94
C ASN A 76 -2.07 -7.62 -9.09
N ILE A 77 -2.71 -7.27 -10.20
CA ILE A 77 -3.05 -5.88 -10.59
C ILE A 77 -4.01 -5.17 -9.61
N ASP A 78 -4.71 -5.93 -8.76
CA ASP A 78 -5.65 -5.41 -7.75
C ASP A 78 -4.96 -4.97 -6.46
N TYR A 79 -3.64 -5.18 -6.36
CA TYR A 79 -2.82 -4.78 -5.23
C TYR A 79 -1.76 -3.77 -5.65
N ALA A 80 -1.43 -2.85 -4.74
CA ALA A 80 -0.20 -2.08 -4.81
C ALA A 80 0.89 -2.78 -4.00
N MET A 81 2.16 -2.58 -4.35
CA MET A 81 3.32 -3.16 -3.68
C MET A 81 4.39 -2.10 -3.37
N ILE A 82 4.88 -2.13 -2.14
CA ILE A 82 6.03 -1.36 -1.67
C ILE A 82 6.96 -2.23 -0.82
N HIS A 83 8.22 -1.82 -0.65
CA HIS A 83 9.12 -2.50 0.28
C HIS A 83 8.95 -1.94 1.69
N MET A 84 9.03 -2.81 2.68
CA MET A 84 9.06 -2.46 4.10
C MET A 84 10.35 -3.00 4.71
N VAL A 85 11.05 -2.17 5.48
CA VAL A 85 12.22 -2.57 6.28
C VAL A 85 11.85 -2.43 7.74
N ALA A 86 11.82 -3.55 8.46
CA ALA A 86 11.45 -3.58 9.86
C ALA A 86 12.57 -3.00 10.73
N GLU A 87 12.21 -2.10 11.64
CA GLU A 87 13.20 -1.39 12.46
C GLU A 87 13.88 -2.30 13.49
N ASN A 88 13.17 -3.31 13.98
CA ASN A 88 13.60 -4.18 15.08
C ASN A 88 14.82 -5.05 14.71
N ASP A 89 14.86 -5.57 13.49
CA ASP A 89 15.86 -6.56 13.05
C ASP A 89 16.37 -6.31 11.62
N GLY A 90 15.88 -5.27 10.94
CA GLY A 90 16.25 -4.96 9.56
C GLY A 90 15.63 -5.89 8.53
N SER A 91 14.68 -6.75 8.91
CA SER A 91 14.04 -7.66 7.97
C SER A 91 13.31 -6.90 6.87
N GLU A 92 13.52 -7.34 5.64
CA GLU A 92 12.87 -6.79 4.46
C GLU A 92 11.62 -7.60 4.10
N TYR A 93 10.56 -6.88 3.74
CA TYR A 93 9.29 -7.45 3.31
C TYR A 93 8.80 -6.74 2.06
N ASP A 94 8.15 -7.48 1.17
CA ASP A 94 7.23 -6.90 0.21
C ASP A 94 5.86 -6.77 0.87
N LEU A 95 5.33 -5.55 0.90
CA LEU A 95 4.03 -5.23 1.46
C LEU A 95 3.04 -4.98 0.32
N TYR A 96 2.01 -5.82 0.26
CA TYR A 96 0.91 -5.71 -0.69
C TYR A 96 -0.33 -5.20 0.02
N PHE A 97 -1.03 -4.24 -0.57
CA PHE A 97 -2.32 -3.76 -0.05
C PHE A 97 -3.32 -3.53 -1.19
N SER A 98 -4.60 -3.78 -0.91
CA SER A 98 -5.64 -3.69 -1.94
C SER A 98 -5.76 -2.27 -2.50
N LYS A 99 -5.97 -2.19 -3.80
CA LYS A 99 -6.30 -0.94 -4.53
C LYS A 99 -7.79 -0.61 -4.46
N GLU A 100 -8.63 -1.50 -3.94
CA GLU A 100 -10.07 -1.31 -3.87
C GLU A 100 -10.49 -0.57 -2.59
N THR A 101 -11.20 0.55 -2.75
CA THR A 101 -11.65 1.35 -1.62
C THR A 101 -12.59 0.55 -0.72
N GLY A 102 -12.24 0.44 0.56
CA GLY A 102 -13.01 -0.31 1.55
C GLY A 102 -12.58 -1.76 1.72
N ASN A 103 -11.76 -2.29 0.82
CA ASN A 103 -11.15 -3.60 0.99
C ASN A 103 -9.96 -3.49 1.96
N LYS A 104 -10.06 -4.19 3.09
CA LYS A 104 -9.06 -4.23 4.14
C LYS A 104 -8.28 -5.54 4.05
N SER A 105 -7.44 -5.64 3.05
CA SER A 105 -6.47 -6.74 2.91
C SER A 105 -5.06 -6.20 2.74
N THR A 106 -4.14 -6.78 3.52
CA THR A 106 -2.72 -6.49 3.44
C THR A 106 -1.93 -7.77 3.63
N TYR A 107 -0.89 -7.94 2.83
CA TYR A 107 -0.01 -9.11 2.87
C TYR A 107 1.44 -8.65 3.03
N LEU A 108 2.14 -9.20 4.02
CA LEU A 108 3.59 -9.08 4.16
C LEU A 108 4.23 -10.38 3.68
N VAL A 109 5.13 -10.27 2.71
CA VAL A 109 5.82 -11.41 2.10
C VAL A 109 7.32 -11.26 2.31
N ALA A 110 7.96 -12.27 2.89
CA ALA A 110 9.41 -12.39 2.95
C ALA A 110 9.82 -13.84 2.80
N ASN A 111 10.63 -14.14 1.78
CA ASN A 111 10.98 -15.50 1.38
C ASN A 111 9.69 -16.35 1.18
N ASP A 112 9.59 -17.50 1.85
CA ASP A 112 8.42 -18.39 1.78
C ASP A 112 7.37 -18.11 2.86
N VAL A 113 7.51 -17.00 3.62
CA VAL A 113 6.58 -16.64 4.70
C VAL A 113 5.67 -15.51 4.23
N VAL A 114 4.36 -15.78 4.28
CA VAL A 114 3.32 -14.79 4.08
C VAL A 114 2.56 -14.56 5.38
N LYS A 115 2.33 -13.29 5.72
CA LYS A 115 1.43 -12.89 6.80
C LYS A 115 0.31 -12.03 6.22
N SER A 116 -0.93 -12.36 6.57
CA SER A 116 -2.13 -11.66 6.09
C SER A 116 -2.75 -10.84 7.23
N PHE A 117 -3.28 -9.66 6.90
CA PHE A 117 -3.89 -8.72 7.83
C PHE A 117 -5.18 -8.14 7.24
N GLY A 118 -6.16 -7.90 8.11
CA GLY A 118 -7.43 -7.28 7.76
C GLY A 118 -8.58 -8.28 7.56
N GLU A 119 -9.81 -7.78 7.54
CA GLU A 119 -11.03 -8.61 7.51
C GLU A 119 -11.35 -9.19 6.13
N ASP A 120 -10.86 -8.53 5.07
CA ASP A 120 -11.02 -8.98 3.68
C ASP A 120 -9.81 -9.78 3.20
N ALA A 121 -8.83 -10.03 4.07
CA ALA A 121 -7.67 -10.82 3.73
C ALA A 121 -8.06 -12.29 3.54
N LEU A 122 -8.03 -12.71 2.28
CA LEU A 122 -8.16 -14.11 1.88
C LEU A 122 -6.82 -14.85 2.01
N ASP A 123 -6.79 -16.11 1.59
CA ASP A 123 -5.54 -16.85 1.42
C ASP A 123 -4.57 -16.09 0.51
N TYR A 124 -3.27 -16.19 0.79
CA TYR A 124 -2.23 -15.48 0.04
C TYR A 124 -2.16 -15.89 -1.44
N GLU A 125 -2.75 -17.04 -1.80
CA GLU A 125 -2.90 -17.50 -3.17
C GLU A 125 -3.55 -16.44 -4.07
N VAL A 126 -4.36 -15.52 -3.54
CA VAL A 126 -4.94 -14.42 -4.33
C VAL A 126 -3.87 -13.51 -4.94
N LEU A 127 -2.67 -13.42 -4.37
CA LEU A 127 -1.57 -12.65 -4.98
C LEU A 127 -1.02 -13.31 -6.24
N PHE A 128 -1.31 -14.58 -6.48
CA PHE A 128 -0.74 -15.39 -7.56
C PHE A 128 -1.77 -15.93 -8.55
N ASN A 129 -3.06 -15.65 -8.32
CA ASN A 129 -4.15 -16.06 -9.19
C ASN A 129 -4.48 -14.93 -10.18
N GLU A 130 -4.24 -15.18 -11.48
CA GLU A 130 -4.61 -14.33 -12.61
C GLU A 130 -6.09 -14.41 -12.97
#